data_AF-A0A956VLN5-F1
#
_entry.id   AF-A0A956VLN5-F1
#
_cell.length_a   1.000
_cell.length_b   1.000
_cell.length_c   1.000
_cell.angle_alpha   90.00
_cell.angle_beta   90.00
_cell.angle_gamma   90.00
#
_symmetry.space_group_name_H-M   'P 1'
#
loop_
_entity.id
_entity.type
_entity.pdbx_description
1 polymer ?
#
loop_
_entity_poly.entity_id
_entity_poly.type
_entity_poly.pdbx_seq_one_letter_code
_entity_poly.pdbx_strand_id
1 'polypeptide(L)'
;MDLADFRREKDAFFRDHPQSPLMPAQRNAFQGLHYYEPNPGLSLVLEPEPFDEVELVEMQTSTGDTARYLRWARVSFAVDGREAALTVYRDPSSNALF
;
A
#
# COMPACT_ATOMS: atom_id res chain seq x y z
N MET A 1 11.52 5.70 11.81
CA MET A 1 12.00 5.54 10.43
C MET A 1 11.47 6.71 9.64
N ASP A 2 12.33 7.47 8.99
CA ASP A 2 11.90 8.54 8.09
C ASP A 2 11.66 8.00 6.66
N LEU A 3 11.21 8.86 5.76
CA LEU A 3 10.91 8.48 4.37
C LEU A 3 12.17 8.03 3.60
N ALA A 4 13.34 8.62 3.88
CA ALA A 4 14.57 8.29 3.17
C ALA A 4 15.08 6.91 3.57
N ASP A 5 15.05 6.60 4.87
CA ASP A 5 15.36 5.26 5.39
C ASP A 5 14.41 4.21 4.83
N PHE A 6 13.11 4.49 4.81
CA PHE A 6 12.13 3.57 4.22
C PHE A 6 12.41 3.27 2.74
N ARG A 7 12.73 4.32 1.94
CA ARG A 7 13.10 4.14 0.52
C ARG A 7 14.36 3.30 0.37
N ARG A 8 15.40 3.59 1.15
CA ARG A 8 16.66 2.85 1.14
C ARG A 8 16.47 1.38 1.49
N GLU A 9 15.67 1.08 2.52
CA GLU A 9 15.34 -0.30 2.90
C GLU A 9 14.53 -1.02 1.82
N LYS A 10 13.57 -0.32 1.20
CA LYS A 10 12.76 -0.87 0.11
C LYS A 10 13.61 -1.17 -1.13
N ASP A 11 14.52 -0.29 -1.50
CA ASP A 11 15.47 -0.53 -2.59
C ASP A 11 16.41 -1.69 -2.29
N ALA A 12 16.92 -1.79 -1.04
CA ALA A 12 17.73 -2.92 -0.61
C ALA A 12 16.94 -4.24 -0.67
N PHE A 13 15.65 -4.23 -0.30
CA PHE A 13 14.79 -5.41 -0.43
C PHE A 13 14.68 -5.87 -1.88
N PHE A 14 14.42 -4.96 -2.82
CA PHE A 14 14.32 -5.32 -4.24
C PHE A 14 15.67 -5.77 -4.83
N ARG A 15 16.78 -5.18 -4.39
CA ARG A 15 18.12 -5.50 -4.89
C ARG A 15 18.66 -6.83 -4.35
N ASP A 16 18.55 -7.05 -3.05
CA ASP A 16 19.38 -8.02 -2.34
C ASP A 16 18.57 -9.18 -1.71
N HIS A 17 17.31 -8.95 -1.35
CA HIS A 17 16.55 -9.92 -0.56
C HIS A 17 16.19 -11.18 -1.34
N PRO A 18 16.27 -12.39 -0.73
CA PRO A 18 15.88 -13.65 -1.40
C PRO A 18 14.42 -13.68 -1.86
N GLN A 19 13.53 -12.96 -1.17
CA GLN A 19 12.11 -12.81 -1.54
C GLN A 19 11.85 -11.59 -2.43
N SER A 20 12.88 -11.00 -3.03
CA SER A 20 12.69 -9.94 -4.01
C SER A 20 11.81 -10.46 -5.17
N PRO A 21 10.86 -9.65 -5.67
CA PRO A 21 10.08 -10.02 -6.84
C PRO A 21 10.88 -9.90 -8.16
N LEU A 22 12.10 -9.34 -8.12
CA LEU A 22 12.93 -9.18 -9.31
C LEU A 22 13.67 -10.47 -9.69
N MET A 23 13.64 -10.82 -10.96
CA MET A 23 14.44 -11.91 -11.51
C MET A 23 15.95 -11.60 -11.38
N PRO A 24 16.84 -12.63 -11.36
CA PRO A 24 18.29 -12.41 -11.23
C PRO A 24 18.86 -11.42 -12.25
N ALA A 25 18.43 -11.48 -13.51
CA ALA A 25 18.86 -10.54 -14.55
C ALA A 25 18.39 -9.10 -14.28
N GLN A 26 17.20 -8.90 -13.72
CA GLN A 26 16.67 -7.59 -13.35
C GLN A 26 17.41 -7.01 -12.15
N ARG A 27 17.78 -7.84 -11.16
CA ARG A 27 18.56 -7.42 -9.99
C ARG A 27 19.92 -6.84 -10.39
N ASN A 28 20.60 -7.45 -11.36
CA ASN A 28 21.89 -6.96 -11.86
C ASN A 28 21.80 -5.56 -12.50
N ALA A 29 20.67 -5.23 -13.11
CA ALA A 29 20.43 -3.92 -13.74
C ALA A 29 19.67 -2.94 -12.83
N PHE A 30 19.27 -3.35 -11.63
CA PHE A 30 18.41 -2.54 -10.76
C PHE A 30 19.18 -1.35 -10.17
N GLN A 31 18.63 -0.15 -10.32
CA GLN A 31 19.25 1.10 -9.82
C GLN A 31 18.47 1.75 -8.67
N GLY A 32 17.31 1.18 -8.30
CA GLY A 32 16.37 1.74 -7.34
C GLY A 32 14.96 1.80 -7.94
N LEU A 33 13.95 1.91 -7.08
CA LEU A 33 12.59 2.15 -7.50
C LEU A 33 12.41 3.61 -7.94
N HIS A 34 11.44 3.85 -8.82
CA HIS A 34 11.05 5.19 -9.21
C HIS A 34 10.11 5.76 -8.14
N TYR A 35 10.61 6.72 -7.36
CA TYR A 35 9.84 7.41 -6.35
C TYR A 35 9.37 8.77 -6.87
N TYR A 36 8.12 9.14 -6.55
CA TYR A 36 7.68 10.53 -6.65
C TYR A 36 8.38 11.39 -5.59
N GLU A 37 8.53 12.69 -5.85
CA GLU A 37 8.99 13.63 -4.83
C GLU A 37 8.04 13.62 -3.62
N PRO A 38 8.56 13.73 -2.38
CA PRO A 38 7.72 13.80 -1.20
C PRO A 38 6.75 14.98 -1.31
N ASN A 39 5.45 14.70 -1.13
CA ASN A 39 4.42 15.72 -1.12
C ASN A 39 3.77 15.78 0.27
N PRO A 40 4.11 16.79 1.10
CA PRO A 40 3.51 16.97 2.42
C PRO A 40 1.98 17.12 2.38
N GLY A 41 1.42 17.64 1.27
CA GLY A 41 -0.03 17.74 1.07
C GLY A 41 -0.75 16.40 0.92
N LEU A 42 -0.01 15.29 0.74
CA LEU A 42 -0.54 13.93 0.76
C LEU A 42 -0.28 13.20 2.09
N SER A 43 0.35 13.87 3.07
CA SER A 43 0.51 13.35 4.42
C SER A 43 -0.68 13.81 5.28
N LEU A 44 -1.74 13.00 5.27
CA LEU A 44 -3.03 13.35 5.86
C LEU A 44 -3.33 12.48 7.08
N VAL A 45 -3.96 13.08 8.09
CA VAL A 45 -4.61 12.36 9.19
C VAL A 45 -6.10 12.39 8.90
N LEU A 46 -6.68 11.23 8.60
CA LEU A 46 -8.07 11.08 8.20
C LEU A 46 -8.81 10.17 9.18
N GLU A 47 -10.04 10.53 9.51
CA GLU A 47 -10.93 9.67 10.28
C GLU A 47 -11.66 8.73 9.32
N PRO A 48 -11.57 7.40 9.50
CA PRO A 48 -12.29 6.45 8.67
C PRO A 48 -13.77 6.43 9.03
N GLU A 49 -14.63 6.45 8.01
CA GLU A 49 -16.09 6.32 8.10
C GLU A 49 -16.46 4.85 7.82
N PRO A 50 -16.77 4.02 8.84
CA PRO A 50 -17.15 2.63 8.63
C PRO A 50 -18.42 2.52 7.78
N PHE A 51 -18.50 1.51 6.94
CA PHE A 51 -19.76 1.21 6.23
C PHE A 51 -20.78 0.59 7.18
N ASP A 52 -22.06 0.91 6.98
CA ASP A 52 -23.16 0.32 7.74
C ASP A 52 -23.23 -1.20 7.56
N GLU A 53 -22.95 -1.67 6.35
CA GLU A 53 -22.83 -3.09 6.01
C GLU A 53 -21.40 -3.41 5.60
N VAL A 54 -20.75 -4.28 6.38
CA VAL A 54 -19.38 -4.73 6.11
C VAL A 54 -19.43 -6.03 5.31
N GLU A 55 -18.99 -5.96 4.06
CA GLU A 55 -18.94 -7.09 3.15
C GLU A 55 -17.58 -7.80 3.21
N LEU A 56 -17.58 -9.15 3.13
CA LEU A 56 -16.36 -9.91 2.90
C LEU A 56 -16.10 -10.03 1.40
N VAL A 57 -14.98 -9.50 0.94
CA VAL A 57 -14.56 -9.52 -0.47
C VAL A 57 -13.32 -10.37 -0.67
N GLU A 58 -13.24 -11.04 -1.82
CA GLU A 58 -12.04 -11.75 -2.26
C GLU A 58 -11.20 -10.85 -3.17
N MET A 59 -9.92 -10.69 -2.84
CA MET A 59 -8.97 -9.96 -3.64
C MET A 59 -7.84 -10.87 -4.10
N GLN A 60 -7.49 -10.75 -5.38
CA GLN A 60 -6.29 -11.37 -5.95
C GLN A 60 -5.04 -10.72 -5.36
N THR A 61 -4.12 -11.52 -4.84
CA THR A 61 -2.85 -11.05 -4.31
C THR A 61 -1.74 -11.20 -5.36
N SER A 62 -0.59 -10.60 -5.11
CA SER A 62 0.59 -10.72 -5.97
C SER A 62 1.18 -12.14 -6.01
N THR A 63 0.78 -13.06 -5.12
CA THR A 63 1.21 -14.47 -5.16
C THR A 63 0.34 -15.33 -6.08
N GLY A 64 -0.74 -14.77 -6.65
CA GLY A 64 -1.74 -15.51 -7.44
C GLY A 64 -2.83 -16.16 -6.59
N ASP A 65 -2.75 -16.05 -5.26
CA ASP A 65 -3.78 -16.52 -4.35
C ASP A 65 -4.86 -15.46 -4.14
N THR A 66 -6.02 -15.87 -3.60
CA THR A 66 -7.07 -14.97 -3.14
C THR A 66 -6.97 -14.76 -1.63
N ALA A 67 -6.97 -13.50 -1.19
CA ALA A 67 -7.12 -13.14 0.22
C ALA A 67 -8.52 -12.55 0.47
N ARG A 68 -9.08 -12.84 1.66
CA ARG A 68 -10.40 -12.35 2.06
C ARG A 68 -10.24 -11.13 2.96
N TYR A 69 -10.93 -10.05 2.62
CA TYR A 69 -10.92 -8.80 3.36
C TYR A 69 -12.33 -8.31 3.66
N LEU A 70 -12.50 -7.61 4.77
CA LEU A 70 -13.69 -6.84 5.06
C LEU A 70 -13.61 -5.48 4.35
N ARG A 71 -14.60 -5.14 3.54
CA ARG A 71 -14.80 -3.78 3.04
C ARG A 71 -15.27 -2.91 4.21
N TRP A 72 -14.33 -2.33 4.93
CA TRP A 72 -14.57 -1.87 6.30
C TRP A 72 -15.02 -0.42 6.38
N ALA A 73 -14.31 0.50 5.72
CA ALA A 73 -14.57 1.93 5.85
C ALA A 73 -14.23 2.70 4.58
N ARG A 74 -14.66 3.96 4.52
CA ARG A 74 -14.23 4.95 3.56
C ARG A 74 -13.38 6.01 4.26
N VAL A 75 -12.34 6.49 3.58
CA VAL A 75 -11.68 7.76 3.93
C VAL A 75 -11.88 8.73 2.79
N SER A 76 -12.29 9.95 3.10
CA SER A 76 -12.53 11.02 2.13
C SER A 76 -11.56 12.17 2.40
N PHE A 77 -11.00 12.76 1.33
CA PHE A 77 -10.01 13.82 1.42
C PHE A 77 -9.98 14.66 0.14
N ALA A 78 -9.29 15.79 0.17
CA ALA A 78 -9.08 16.63 -1.01
C ALA A 78 -7.61 16.66 -1.40
N VAL A 79 -7.34 16.55 -2.70
CA VAL A 79 -5.99 16.71 -3.28
C VAL A 79 -6.10 17.73 -4.41
N ASP A 80 -5.28 18.78 -4.37
CA ASP A 80 -5.26 19.85 -5.37
C ASP A 80 -6.66 20.44 -5.66
N GLY A 81 -7.46 20.62 -4.59
CA GLY A 81 -8.82 21.14 -4.68
C GLY A 81 -9.87 20.17 -5.25
N ARG A 82 -9.51 18.89 -5.45
CA ARG A 82 -10.43 17.85 -5.93
C ARG A 82 -10.72 16.85 -4.82
N GLU A 83 -11.99 16.58 -4.58
CA GLU A 83 -12.41 15.53 -3.66
C GLU A 83 -12.06 14.14 -4.20
N ALA A 84 -11.52 13.31 -3.31
CA ALA A 84 -11.16 11.93 -3.56
C ALA A 84 -11.59 11.09 -2.34
N ALA A 85 -11.72 9.78 -2.57
CA ALA A 85 -11.95 8.84 -1.49
C ALA A 85 -11.31 7.49 -1.77
N LEU A 86 -10.92 6.81 -0.70
CA LEU A 86 -10.43 5.45 -0.73
C LEU A 86 -11.34 4.57 0.11
N THR A 87 -11.53 3.34 -0.35
CA THR A 87 -12.12 2.27 0.45
C THR A 87 -10.99 1.58 1.21
N VAL A 88 -11.13 1.49 2.52
CA VAL A 88 -10.20 0.80 3.41
C VAL A 88 -10.72 -0.61 3.64
N TYR A 89 -9.88 -1.57 3.33
CA TYR A 89 -10.13 -2.98 3.58
C TYR A 89 -9.43 -3.43 4.87
N ARG A 90 -10.01 -4.41 5.54
CA ARG A 90 -9.46 -4.93 6.79
C ARG A 90 -9.34 -6.45 6.74
N ASP A 91 -8.16 -6.95 7.06
CA ASP A 91 -7.96 -8.39 7.24
C ASP A 91 -8.76 -8.86 8.48
N PRO A 92 -9.67 -9.85 8.34
CA PRO A 92 -10.55 -10.26 9.44
C PRO A 92 -9.80 -10.98 10.58
N SER A 93 -8.58 -11.46 10.36
CA SER A 93 -7.80 -12.22 11.33
C SER A 93 -6.79 -11.37 12.10
N SER A 94 -6.13 -10.44 11.41
CA SER A 94 -5.04 -9.61 11.95
C SER A 94 -5.46 -8.17 12.23
N ASN A 95 -6.62 -7.73 11.73
CA ASN A 95 -7.06 -6.33 11.69
C ASN A 95 -6.12 -5.40 10.92
N ALA A 96 -5.18 -5.94 10.13
CA ALA A 96 -4.35 -5.15 9.24
C ALA A 96 -5.24 -4.42 8.22
N LEU A 97 -4.89 -3.17 7.91
CA LEU A 97 -5.60 -2.35 6.93
C LEU A 97 -4.89 -2.43 5.58
N PHE A 98 -5.69 -2.51 4.51
CA PHE A 98 -5.25 -2.50 3.13
C PHE A 98 -6.00 -1.42 2.35
#